data_AF-A0A7R9KNU5-F1
#
_entry.id   AF-A0A7R9KNU5-F1
#
_cell.length_a   1.000
_cell.length_b   1.000
_cell.length_c   1.000
_cell.angle_alpha   90.00
_cell.angle_beta   90.00
_cell.angle_gamma   90.00
#
_symmetry.space_group_name_H-M   'P 1'
#
loop_
_entity.id
_entity.type
_entity.pdbx_description
1 polymer ?
#
loop_
_entity_poly.entity_id
_entity_poly.type
_entity_poly.pdbx_seq_one_letter_code
_entity_poly.pdbx_strand_id
1 'polypeptide(L)'
;MVTLDELLESGVTICSSVLFRDEKTRKTCDSATDGHNLLTTVCRILGHKDLEAFDAKTRLSELGMDSLLTVETKHAIERDFELVLSTQEIRNLTIERIRQISLCKN
;
A
#
# COMPACT_ATOMS: atom_id res chain seq x y z
N MET A 1 -4.77 -22.69 -21.79
CA MET A 1 -4.35 -23.02 -20.42
C MET A 1 -3.34 -24.18 -20.51
N VAL A 2 -2.08 -23.91 -20.89
CA VAL A 2 -1.06 -24.96 -21.20
C VAL A 2 0.37 -24.56 -20.78
N THR A 3 0.63 -23.28 -20.46
CA THR A 3 1.98 -22.75 -20.21
C THR A 3 2.67 -23.34 -18.97
N LEU A 4 1.92 -23.85 -17.99
CA LEU A 4 2.48 -24.48 -16.80
C LEU A 4 3.01 -25.90 -17.09
N ASP A 5 2.36 -26.61 -18.02
CA ASP A 5 2.72 -27.98 -18.39
C ASP A 5 4.07 -28.00 -19.12
N GLU A 6 4.28 -27.05 -20.04
CA GLU A 6 5.53 -26.85 -20.78
C GLU A 6 6.71 -26.47 -19.86
N LEU A 7 6.44 -25.74 -18.77
CA LEU A 7 7.44 -25.41 -17.75
C LEU A 7 7.81 -26.64 -16.90
N LEU A 8 6.83 -27.48 -16.56
CA LEU A 8 7.04 -28.70 -15.77
C LEU A 8 7.70 -29.83 -16.58
N GLU A 9 7.50 -29.88 -17.89
CA GLU A 9 8.21 -30.80 -18.80
C GLU A 9 9.66 -30.39 -19.10
N SER A 10 10.06 -29.16 -18.75
CA SER A 10 11.44 -28.72 -18.97
C SER A 10 12.42 -29.48 -18.06
N GLY A 11 13.54 -29.94 -18.61
CA GLY A 11 14.56 -30.72 -17.88
C GLY A 11 15.38 -29.93 -16.84
N VAL A 12 14.94 -28.72 -16.49
CA VAL A 12 15.59 -27.83 -15.52
C VAL A 12 14.67 -27.69 -14.32
N THR A 13 15.20 -27.79 -13.10
CA THR A 13 14.39 -27.63 -11.89
C THR A 13 13.89 -26.19 -11.77
N ILE A 14 12.57 -25.99 -11.91
CA ILE A 14 11.92 -24.69 -11.68
C ILE A 14 11.45 -24.62 -10.23
N CYS A 15 12.02 -23.70 -9.46
CA CYS A 15 11.57 -23.41 -8.11
C CYS A 15 10.48 -22.34 -8.14
N SER A 16 9.32 -22.61 -7.53
CA SER A 16 8.28 -21.60 -7.31
C SER A 16 8.44 -21.00 -5.92
N SER A 17 8.46 -19.67 -5.84
CA SER A 17 8.46 -18.93 -4.57
C SER A 17 7.07 -18.37 -4.29
N VAL A 18 6.42 -18.86 -3.23
CA VAL A 18 5.16 -18.31 -2.75
C VAL A 18 5.41 -17.59 -1.43
N LEU A 19 5.05 -16.31 -1.37
CA LEU A 19 5.08 -15.55 -0.13
C LEU A 19 3.73 -15.74 0.57
N PHE A 20 3.73 -16.53 1.66
CA PHE A 20 2.62 -16.55 2.58
C PHE A 20 2.64 -15.27 3.41
N ARG A 21 1.51 -14.55 3.42
CA ARG A 21 1.32 -13.40 4.31
C ARG A 21 1.20 -13.93 5.73
N ASP A 22 2.27 -13.78 6.51
CA ASP A 22 2.26 -14.11 7.93
C ASP A 22 1.38 -13.09 8.67
N GLU A 23 0.23 -13.54 9.15
CA GLU A 23 -0.72 -12.75 9.93
C GLU A 23 -0.29 -12.60 11.41
N LYS A 24 0.95 -12.99 11.73
CA LYS A 24 1.46 -13.19 13.09
C LYS A 24 2.48 -12.13 13.54
N THR A 25 2.26 -10.87 13.17
CA THR A 25 2.80 -9.72 13.92
C THR A 25 1.75 -8.62 14.12
N ARG A 26 0.65 -8.96 14.79
CA ARG A 26 -0.20 -8.00 15.49
C ARG A 26 0.01 -8.13 17.01
N LYS A 27 1.08 -7.55 17.56
CA LYS A 27 1.24 -7.08 18.96
C LYS A 27 2.46 -6.15 18.94
N THR A 28 2.47 -4.90 19.37
CA THR A 28 1.76 -4.08 20.39
C THR A 28 1.93 -2.62 19.91
N CYS A 29 0.97 -1.70 19.90
CA CYS A 29 0.29 -0.90 20.94
C CYS A 29 -0.36 0.22 20.07
N ASP A 30 -1.61 0.66 20.19
CA ASP A 30 -2.37 1.13 21.32
C ASP A 30 -3.85 1.19 20.86
N SER A 31 -4.78 1.28 21.79
CA SER A 31 -6.22 1.22 21.53
C SER A 31 -6.71 2.26 20.52
N ALA A 32 -7.41 1.82 19.46
CA ALA A 32 -8.71 2.31 18.99
C ALA A 32 -8.92 2.00 17.50
N THR A 33 -10.11 1.47 17.21
CA THR A 33 -10.75 1.39 15.89
C THR A 33 -10.12 0.45 14.86
N ASP A 34 -10.85 -0.63 14.63
CA ASP A 34 -10.83 -1.54 13.50
C ASP A 34 -11.15 -0.79 12.18
N GLY A 35 -10.30 0.16 11.81
CA GLY A 35 -10.37 0.91 10.57
C GLY A 35 -8.97 0.91 9.96
N HIS A 36 -8.79 0.18 8.86
CA HIS A 36 -7.55 0.17 8.10
C HIS A 36 -7.37 1.56 7.46
N ASN A 37 -6.80 2.50 8.23
CA ASN A 37 -6.69 3.89 7.81
C ASN A 37 -5.60 3.99 6.75
N LEU A 38 -5.98 4.45 5.54
CA LEU A 38 -5.08 4.63 4.41
C LEU A 38 -3.82 5.42 4.81
N LEU A 39 -4.01 6.41 5.68
CA LEU A 39 -2.96 7.30 6.13
C LEU A 39 -1.89 6.54 6.96
N THR A 40 -2.31 5.59 7.80
CA THR A 40 -1.42 4.71 8.56
C THR A 40 -0.61 3.81 7.64
N THR A 41 -1.24 3.27 6.60
CA THR A 41 -0.56 2.44 5.59
C THR A 41 0.48 3.25 4.81
N VAL A 42 0.14 4.46 4.37
CA VAL A 42 1.06 5.35 3.66
C VAL A 42 2.24 5.75 4.55
N CYS A 43 2.02 6.03 5.83
CA CYS A 43 3.13 6.36 6.75
C CYS A 43 4.06 5.17 6.99
N ARG A 44 3.50 3.96 7.09
CA ARG A 44 4.28 2.73 7.17
C ARG A 44 5.14 2.53 5.91
N ILE A 45 4.59 2.78 4.72
CA ILE A 45 5.29 2.71 3.43
C ILE A 45 6.42 3.74 3.39
N LEU A 46 6.17 4.97 3.88
CA LEU A 46 7.17 6.04 4.00
C LEU A 46 8.17 5.84 5.15
N GLY A 47 8.05 4.79 5.96
CA GLY A 47 8.93 4.52 7.10
C GLY A 47 8.77 5.49 8.29
N HIS A 48 7.69 6.28 8.33
CA HIS A 48 7.39 7.22 9.40
C HIS A 48 6.28 6.67 10.32
N LYS A 49 6.37 6.94 11.62
CA LYS A 49 5.40 6.42 12.61
C LYS A 49 4.24 7.38 12.91
N ASP A 50 4.39 8.66 12.61
CA ASP A 50 3.45 9.69 13.07
C ASP A 50 2.79 10.43 11.90
N LEU A 51 1.45 10.36 11.87
CA LEU A 51 0.58 11.02 10.90
C LEU A 51 0.51 12.54 11.10
N GLU A 52 0.82 12.98 12.33
CA GLU A 52 0.78 14.38 12.77
C GLU A 52 1.97 15.20 12.23
N ALA A 53 2.97 14.54 11.64
CA ALA A 53 4.15 15.21 11.09
C ALA A 53 3.89 15.86 9.72
N PHE A 54 2.77 15.54 9.07
CA PHE A 54 2.51 15.96 7.69
C PHE A 54 1.42 17.03 7.63
N ASP A 55 1.74 18.16 6.99
CA ASP A 55 0.75 19.21 6.77
C ASP A 55 -0.34 18.72 5.80
N ALA A 56 -1.59 19.12 6.06
CA ALA A 56 -2.75 18.66 5.29
C ALA A 56 -2.65 19.01 3.80
N LYS A 57 -1.89 20.07 3.45
CA LYS A 57 -1.73 20.56 2.08
C LYS A 57 -0.50 19.97 1.38
N THR A 58 0.39 19.28 2.10
CA THR A 58 1.56 18.64 1.50
C THR A 58 1.13 17.53 0.54
N ARG A 59 1.78 17.49 -0.62
CA ARG A 59 1.56 16.44 -1.62
C ARG A 59 2.43 15.22 -1.32
N LEU A 60 1.96 14.03 -1.68
CA LEU A 60 2.76 12.80 -1.57
C LEU A 60 4.08 12.90 -2.36
N SER A 61 4.10 13.60 -3.48
CA SER A 61 5.32 13.87 -4.26
C SER A 61 6.38 14.70 -3.53
N GLU A 62 5.97 15.57 -2.60
CA GLU A 62 6.89 16.39 -1.79
C GLU A 62 7.43 15.60 -0.59
N LEU A 63 6.79 14.48 -0.26
CA LEU A 63 7.12 13.63 0.87
C LEU A 63 8.19 12.57 0.58
N GLY A 64 8.89 12.72 -0.55
CA GLY A 64 9.88 11.74 -0.99
C GLY A 64 9.27 10.46 -1.53
N MET A 65 8.05 10.51 -2.07
CA MET A 65 7.44 9.35 -2.72
C MET A 65 8.20 9.02 -4.01
N ASP A 66 9.13 8.08 -3.91
CA ASP A 66 9.88 7.56 -5.05
C ASP A 66 9.01 6.63 -5.93
N SER A 67 9.58 6.18 -7.04
CA SER A 67 8.86 5.36 -8.02
C SER A 67 8.30 4.06 -7.43
N LEU A 68 8.92 3.48 -6.40
CA LEU A 68 8.44 2.26 -5.74
C LEU A 68 7.32 2.60 -4.76
N LEU A 69 7.51 3.61 -3.91
CA LEU A 69 6.49 4.05 -2.95
C LEU A 69 5.20 4.53 -3.63
N THR A 70 5.31 5.07 -4.85
CA THR A 70 4.16 5.42 -5.69
C THR A 70 3.30 4.19 -6.01
N VAL A 71 3.94 3.09 -6.41
CA VAL A 71 3.27 1.83 -6.79
C VAL A 71 2.73 1.10 -5.56
N GLU A 72 3.45 1.17 -4.44
CA GLU A 72 3.04 0.56 -3.19
C GLU A 72 1.82 1.27 -2.59
N THR A 73 1.83 2.60 -2.62
CA THR A 73 0.66 3.43 -2.24
C THR A 73 -0.51 3.19 -3.17
N LYS A 74 -0.27 3.09 -4.49
CA LYS A 74 -1.30 2.73 -5.47
C LYS A 74 -1.99 1.42 -5.09
N HIS A 75 -1.20 0.37 -4.86
CA HIS A 75 -1.73 -0.93 -4.47
C HIS A 75 -2.48 -0.91 -3.13
N ALA A 76 -2.03 -0.10 -2.16
CA ALA A 76 -2.74 0.06 -0.90
C ALA A 76 -4.12 0.68 -1.10
N ILE A 77 -4.22 1.75 -1.92
CA ILE A 77 -5.50 2.39 -2.25
C ILE A 77 -6.41 1.43 -3.01
N GLU A 78 -5.89 0.73 -4.02
CA GLU A 78 -6.67 -0.21 -4.83
C GLU A 78 -7.18 -1.40 -4.00
N ARG A 79 -6.37 -1.91 -3.06
CA ARG A 79 -6.73 -3.04 -2.18
C ARG A 79 -7.75 -2.67 -1.12
N ASP A 80 -7.56 -1.52 -0.46
CA ASP A 80 -8.34 -1.16 0.72
C ASP A 80 -9.61 -0.36 0.36
N PHE A 81 -9.58 0.41 -0.74
CA PHE A 81 -10.64 1.35 -1.13
C PHE A 81 -11.25 1.08 -2.50
N GLU A 82 -10.79 0.05 -3.24
CA GLU A 82 -11.28 -0.31 -4.59
C GLU A 82 -11.23 0.87 -5.58
N LEU A 83 -10.35 1.83 -5.32
CA LEU A 83 -10.25 3.08 -6.06
C LEU A 83 -9.02 3.05 -6.96
N VAL A 84 -9.25 3.11 -8.27
CA VAL A 84 -8.18 3.04 -9.27
C VAL A 84 -7.73 4.47 -9.59
N LEU A 85 -6.46 4.77 -9.27
CA LEU A 85 -5.83 6.05 -9.61
C LEU A 85 -4.61 5.83 -10.49
N SER A 86 -4.34 6.80 -11.35
CA SER A 86 -3.08 6.86 -12.10
C SER A 86 -1.92 7.25 -11.19
N THR A 87 -0.71 6.88 -11.58
CA THR A 87 0.53 7.26 -10.87
C THR A 87 0.70 8.78 -10.78
N GLN A 88 0.21 9.54 -11.77
CA GLN A 88 0.24 11.01 -11.75
C GLN A 88 -0.73 11.58 -10.72
N GLU A 89 -1.91 11.01 -10.58
CA GLU A 89 -2.89 11.43 -9.57
C GLU A 89 -2.36 11.15 -8.16
N ILE A 90 -1.76 9.98 -7.94
CA ILE A 90 -1.21 9.61 -6.62
C ILE A 90 -0.08 10.55 -6.20
N ARG A 91 0.79 10.95 -7.14
CA ARG A 91 1.84 11.95 -6.87
C ARG A 91 1.29 13.31 -6.47
N ASN A 92 0.13 13.67 -6.99
CA ASN A 92 -0.53 14.95 -6.71
C ASN A 92 -1.56 14.86 -5.58
N LEU A 93 -1.80 13.68 -5.00
CA LEU A 93 -2.67 13.53 -3.83
C LEU A 93 -2.07 14.27 -2.63
N THR A 94 -2.95 14.97 -1.91
CA THR A 94 -2.63 15.59 -0.63
C THR A 94 -3.05 14.70 0.53
N ILE A 95 -2.44 14.92 1.70
CA ILE A 95 -2.80 14.23 2.94
C ILE A 95 -4.27 14.46 3.31
N GLU A 96 -4.80 15.66 3.07
CA GLU A 96 -6.22 15.97 3.25
C GLU A 96 -7.13 15.05 2.42
N ARG A 97 -6.80 14.83 1.14
CA ARG A 97 -7.58 13.94 0.26
C ARG A 97 -7.55 12.50 0.73
N ILE A 98 -6.38 12.02 1.17
CA ILE A 98 -6.21 10.68 1.73
C ILE A 98 -7.06 10.50 2.99
N ARG A 99 -7.09 11.51 3.87
CA ARG A 99 -7.93 11.53 5.07
C ARG A 99 -9.42 11.48 4.73
N GLN A 100 -9.86 12.23 3.71
CA GLN A 100 -11.24 12.19 3.22
C GLN A 100 -11.62 10.79 2.71
N ILE A 101 -10.76 10.17 1.90
CA ILE A 101 -10.98 8.79 1.40
C ILE A 101 -11.07 7.81 2.57
N SER A 102 -10.20 7.95 3.58
CA SER A 102 -10.24 7.09 4.77
C SER A 102 -11.49 7.31 5.63
N LEU A 103 -12.05 8.52 5.68
CA LEU A 103 -13.28 8.83 6.41
C LEU A 103 -14.53 8.33 5.68
N CYS A 104 -14.52 8.30 4.35
CA CYS A 104 -15.65 7.83 3.55
C CYS A 104 -15.88 6.31 3.60
N LYS A 105 -14.94 5.52 4.14
CA LYS A 105 -15.00 4.04 4.18
C LYS A 105 -15.52 3.50 5.53
N ASN A 106 -16.27 4.27 6.31
CA ASN A 106 -16.79 3.87 7.62
C ASN A 106 -18.32 3.73 7.64
#